data_AF-A0A924A6X0-F1
#
_entry.id   AF-A0A924A6X0-F1
#
_cell.length_a   1.000
_cell.length_b   1.000
_cell.length_c   1.000
_cell.angle_alpha   90.00
_cell.angle_beta   90.00
_cell.angle_gamma   90.00
#
_symmetry.space_group_name_H-M   'P 1'
#
loop_
_entity.id
_entity.type
_entity.pdbx_description
1 polymer ?
#
loop_
_entity_poly.entity_id
_entity_poly.type
_entity_poly.pdbx_seq_one_letter_code
_entity_poly.pdbx_strand_id
1 'polypeptide(L)' 'MLPQLLKVSKGPNYSFSVRRDLVPHVNNRWHYHVEVELIHFEKGEGTQFVGDSIERFSAGDVVLVGANLPH' A
#
# COMPACT_ATOMS: atom_id res chain seq x y z
N MET A 1 -10.59 -13.60 1.07
CA MET A 1 -9.36 -14.24 0.54
C MET A 1 -8.29 -14.19 1.62
N LEU A 2 -7.39 -15.18 1.71
CA LEU A 2 -6.26 -15.09 2.63
C LEU A 2 -5.25 -14.05 2.11
N PRO A 3 -4.76 -13.12 2.96
CA PRO A 3 -3.76 -12.15 2.54
C PRO A 3 -2.43 -12.85 2.27
N GLN A 4 -1.75 -12.39 1.22
CA GLN A 4 -0.46 -12.97 0.81
C GLN A 4 0.69 -12.16 1.39
N LEU A 5 1.76 -12.83 1.82
CA LEU A 5 2.98 -12.13 2.23
C LEU A 5 3.62 -11.49 1.00
N LEU A 6 3.75 -10.16 1.00
CA LEU A 6 4.53 -9.42 0.02
C LEU A 6 5.91 -9.14 0.59
N LYS A 7 6.96 -9.60 -0.09
CA LYS A 7 8.33 -9.27 0.29
C LYS A 7 8.73 -7.92 -0.30
N VAL A 8 9.00 -6.94 0.56
CA VAL A 8 9.53 -5.64 0.15
C VAL A 8 11.05 -5.75 0.00
N SER A 9 11.54 -5.70 -1.24
CA SER A 9 12.98 -5.67 -1.52
C SER A 9 13.58 -4.31 -1.19
N LYS A 10 14.67 -4.29 -0.42
CA LYS A 10 15.48 -3.11 -0.11
C LYS A 10 16.90 -3.35 -0.57
N GLY A 11 17.56 -2.32 -1.10
CA GLY A 11 18.99 -2.37 -1.38
C GLY A 11 19.81 -2.42 -0.08
N PRO A 12 21.09 -2.82 -0.13
CA PRO A 12 21.97 -2.74 1.03
C PRO A 12 22.04 -1.28 1.53
N ASN A 13 21.96 -1.10 2.86
CA ASN A 13 22.01 0.19 3.55
C ASN A 13 20.81 1.16 3.35
N TYR A 14 19.67 0.70 2.84
CA TYR A 14 18.44 1.51 2.78
C TYR A 14 17.48 1.16 3.91
N SER A 15 16.96 2.18 4.62
CA SER A 15 15.95 2.02 5.66
C SER A 15 14.51 1.95 5.12
N PHE A 16 14.29 2.40 3.87
CA PHE A 16 12.98 2.39 3.21
C PHE A 16 13.10 2.07 1.73
N SER A 17 11.97 1.74 1.10
CA SER A 17 11.83 1.56 -0.35
C SER A 17 10.77 2.52 -0.86
N VAL A 18 10.92 2.99 -2.11
CA VAL A 18 9.96 3.88 -2.76
C VAL A 18 9.62 3.31 -4.12
N ARG A 19 8.33 3.27 -4.43
CA ARG A 19 7.81 2.95 -5.75
C ARG A 19 6.86 4.04 -6.22
N ARG A 20 6.70 4.19 -7.53
CA ARG A 20 5.69 5.05 -8.14
C ARG A 20 4.89 4.23 -9.14
N ASP A 21 3.60 4.10 -8.87
CA ASP A 21 2.68 3.34 -9.71
C ASP A 21 1.96 4.33 -10.66
N LEU A 22 2.13 4.14 -11.97
CA LEU A 22 1.63 5.07 -13.01
C LEU A 22 0.38 4.55 -13.74
N VAL A 23 -0.01 3.31 -13.49
CA VAL A 23 -1.19 2.68 -14.08
C VAL A 23 -2.12 2.18 -12.96
N PRO A 24 -3.44 2.09 -13.20
CA PRO A 24 -4.37 1.57 -12.21
C PRO A 24 -4.05 0.12 -11.82
N HIS A 25 -4.46 -0.26 -10.61
CA HIS A 25 -4.49 -1.66 -10.16
C HIS A 25 -3.13 -2.38 -10.04
N VAL A 26 -2.01 -1.67 -9.97
CA VAL A 26 -0.66 -2.28 -9.81
C VAL A 26 -0.54 -3.07 -8.51
N ASN A 27 -1.14 -2.57 -7.42
CA ASN A 27 -1.06 -3.19 -6.09
C ASN A 27 -2.43 -3.61 -5.55
N ASN A 28 -3.28 -4.21 -6.40
CA ASN A 28 -4.66 -4.61 -6.05
C ASN A 28 -4.78 -6.03 -5.45
N ARG A 29 -3.66 -6.68 -5.16
CA ARG A 29 -3.65 -7.99 -4.52
C ARG A 29 -3.75 -7.81 -3.01
N TRP A 30 -4.67 -8.51 -2.37
CA TRP A 30 -4.78 -8.50 -0.91
C TRP A 30 -3.52 -9.09 -0.26
N HIS A 31 -2.75 -8.27 0.46
CA HIS A 31 -1.43 -8.64 0.95
C HIS A 31 -1.09 -8.02 2.31
N TYR A 32 0.05 -8.41 2.87
CA TYR A 32 0.64 -7.80 4.06
C TYR A 32 2.16 -7.89 4.00
N HIS A 33 2.83 -7.01 4.73
CA HIS A 33 4.28 -6.98 4.89
C HIS A 33 4.65 -6.39 6.26
N VAL A 34 5.89 -6.55 6.69
CA VAL A 34 6.37 -6.16 8.04
C VAL A 34 6.66 -4.66 8.13
N GLU A 35 6.78 -3.98 6.99
CA GLU A 35 7.00 -2.56 6.91
C GLU A 35 5.74 -1.75 7.26
N VAL A 36 5.95 -0.51 7.72
CA VAL A 36 4.93 0.53 7.68
C VAL A 36 4.94 1.13 6.27
N GLU A 37 3.77 1.30 5.65
CA GLU A 37 3.65 1.86 4.30
C GLU A 37 2.94 3.20 4.31
N LEU A 38 3.53 4.19 3.62
CA LEU A 38 2.92 5.49 3.38
C LEU A 38 2.52 5.58 1.90
N ILE A 39 1.23 5.78 1.65
CA ILE A 39 0.67 5.89 0.30
C ILE A 39 0.19 7.33 0.11
N HIS A 40 0.63 7.97 -0.97
CA HIS A 40 0.10 9.25 -1.42
C HIS A 40 -0.55 9.06 -2.79
N PHE A 41 -1.84 9.34 -2.87
CA PHE A 41 -2.60 9.24 -4.11
C PHE A 41 -2.46 10.54 -4.90
N GLU A 42 -1.38 10.68 -5.69
CA GLU A 42 -1.11 11.91 -6.46
C GLU A 42 -2.24 12.22 -7.47
N LYS A 43 -2.84 11.19 -8.09
CA LYS A 43 -3.95 11.29 -9.05
C LYS A 43 -4.88 10.07 -8.95
N GLY A 44 -6.12 10.25 -9.38
CA GLY A 44 -7.12 9.19 -9.45
C GLY A 44 -8.02 9.12 -8.22
N GLU A 45 -8.91 8.14 -8.22
CA GLU A 45 -9.84 7.83 -7.13
C GLU A 45 -10.11 6.33 -7.11
N GLY A 46 -10.59 5.82 -5.98
CA GLY A 46 -10.92 4.41 -5.86
C GLY A 46 -11.40 4.02 -4.48
N THR A 47 -11.37 2.72 -4.21
CA THR A 47 -11.70 2.16 -2.91
C THR A 47 -10.45 1.52 -2.33
N GLN A 48 -10.10 1.89 -1.11
CA GLN A 48 -9.05 1.26 -0.32
C GLN A 48 -9.64 0.24 0.64
N PHE A 49 -8.88 -0.83 0.88
CA PHE A 49 -9.19 -1.87 1.85
C PHE A 49 -7.98 -1.93 2.78
N VAL A 50 -8.16 -1.58 4.05
CA VAL A 50 -7.06 -1.54 5.03
C VAL A 50 -7.57 -2.16 6.32
N GLY A 51 -7.14 -3.39 6.60
CA GLY A 51 -7.69 -4.19 7.70
C GLY A 51 -9.19 -4.43 7.53
N ASP A 52 -9.97 -3.88 8.46
CA ASP A 52 -11.43 -3.87 8.47
C ASP A 52 -12.05 -2.55 7.98
N SER A 53 -11.23 -1.56 7.61
CA SER A 53 -11.70 -0.32 7.00
C SER A 53 -11.80 -0.44 5.47
N ILE A 54 -12.95 -0.04 4.94
CA ILE A 54 -13.22 0.06 3.50
C ILE A 54 -13.69 1.47 3.22
N GLU A 55 -12.85 2.25 2.53
CA GLU A 55 -13.08 3.67 2.33
C GLU A 55 -12.80 4.08 0.88
N ARG A 56 -13.34 5.22 0.47
CA ARG A 56 -13.00 5.84 -0.81
C ARG A 56 -11.78 6.74 -0.61
N PHE A 57 -10.85 6.70 -1.55
CA PHE A 57 -9.77 7.68 -1.64
C PHE A 57 -9.93 8.55 -2.88
N SER A 58 -9.39 9.77 -2.81
CA SER A 58 -9.32 10.76 -3.87
C SER A 58 -7.89 11.27 -4.06
N ALA A 59 -7.66 12.01 -5.14
CA ALA A 59 -6.38 12.63 -5.41
C ALA A 59 -6.00 13.63 -4.29
N GLY A 60 -4.77 13.53 -3.79
CA GLY A 60 -4.24 14.30 -2.68
C GLY A 60 -4.33 13.59 -1.32
N ASP A 61 -5.10 12.49 -1.22
CA ASP A 61 -5.19 11.73 0.03
C ASP A 61 -3.87 11.05 0.37
N VAL A 62 -3.59 10.96 1.67
CA VAL A 62 -2.40 10.30 2.23
C VAL A 62 -2.85 9.29 3.28
N VAL A 63 -2.33 8.07 3.18
CA VAL A 63 -2.68 6.95 4.05
C VAL A 63 -1.42 6.34 4.63
N LEU A 64 -1.44 6.08 5.95
CA LEU A 64 -0.39 5.35 6.64
C LEU A 64 -0.94 3.98 7.07
N VAL A 65 -0.32 2.92 6.57
CA VAL A 65 -0.70 1.54 6.84
C VAL A 65 0.28 0.91 7.83
N GLY A 66 -0.25 0.30 8.88
CA GLY A 66 0.54 -0.33 9.93
C GLY A 66 1.24 -1.63 9.49
N ALA A 67 2.33 -1.97 10.17
CA ALA A 67 3.07 -3.21 9.95
C ALA A 67 2.19 -4.46 10.16
N ASN A 68 2.35 -5.44 9.27
CA ASN A 68 1.61 -6.71 9.23
C ASN A 68 0.08 -6.58 9.12
N LEU A 69 -0.44 -5.38 8.82
CA LEU A 69 -1.86 -5.16 8.58
C LEU A 69 -2.19 -5.58 7.14
N PRO A 70 -3.16 -6.47 6.91
CA PRO A 70 -3.62 -6.77 5.56
C PRO A 70 -4.20 -5.54 4.86
N HIS A 71 -3.78 -5.28 3.62
CA HIS A 71 -4.23 -4.17 2.77
C HIS A 71 -4.16 -4.53 1.28
#